data_AF-A0A257IZ27-F1
#
_entry.id   AF-A0A257IZ27-F1
#
_cell.length_a   1.000
_cell.length_b   1.000
_cell.length_c   1.000
_cell.angle_alpha   90.00
_cell.angle_beta   90.00
_cell.angle_gamma   90.00
#
_symmetry.space_group_name_H-M   'P 1'
#
loop_
_entity.id
_entity.type
_entity.pdbx_description
1 polymer ?
#
loop_
_entity_poly.entity_id
_entity_poly.type
_entity_poly.pdbx_seq_one_letter_code
_entity_poly.pdbx_strand_id
1 'polypeptide(L)'
;DALRAAHAQGIVHRDLKPTNILLDAEGRARVMDFGIAAQLTAPQPGDVGMIAGTPGYISPEAARADAPHPLMDVFAAGLVLAELVTGRPMLREAQVQRALQRVQDEDLHVADDAPVDDRLRAVVQRAIARDPTQRYDSAASLRDALMQWLQPPEDGMPEAGSGHGTLDFLLRRMRYKSDFPALSDGVLRIQRLSSSETDSLQSMADEILNLGAMFYNLGPLLTEYYFPDEAQTVREELERRAVLDPVGRAGRSHPDVLADQVAAQVMGLGFEALGLGVARHWGLPEGLQRCMRRPDTASPGQRLPTGAERTRWLAVAANEAAAALWDAHDDDLPQQLDGVVQRHGRALGLAGHELRRAGDEARRTMAELA
;
A
#
# COMPACT_ATOMS: atom_id res chain seq x y z
N ASP A 1 18.29 18.46 -14.19
CA ASP A 1 18.39 19.93 -14.33
C ASP A 1 18.28 20.49 -15.75
N ALA A 2 18.91 19.88 -16.76
CA ALA A 2 18.92 20.45 -18.12
C ALA A 2 17.50 20.65 -18.70
N LEU A 3 16.62 19.66 -18.57
CA LEU A 3 15.21 19.79 -18.98
C LEU A 3 14.49 20.94 -18.27
N ARG A 4 14.64 21.05 -16.94
CA ARG A 4 14.07 22.16 -16.16
C ARG A 4 14.51 23.52 -16.70
N ALA A 5 15.79 23.67 -17.03
CA ALA A 5 16.33 24.90 -17.58
C ALA A 5 15.77 25.21 -18.98
N ALA A 6 15.63 24.20 -19.84
CA ALA A 6 15.04 24.35 -21.17
C ALA A 6 13.54 24.69 -21.11
N HIS A 7 12.78 23.97 -20.28
CA HIS A 7 11.34 24.20 -20.08
C HIS A 7 11.05 25.61 -19.55
N ALA A 8 11.91 26.15 -18.68
CA ALA A 8 11.80 27.52 -18.19
C ALA A 8 11.97 28.58 -19.31
N GLN A 9 12.57 28.20 -20.44
CA GLN A 9 12.71 29.04 -21.64
C GLN A 9 11.67 28.70 -22.72
N GLY A 10 10.68 27.85 -22.41
CA GLY A 10 9.67 27.39 -23.36
C GLY A 10 10.18 26.38 -24.39
N ILE A 11 11.35 25.78 -24.18
CA ILE A 11 11.96 24.81 -25.09
C ILE A 11 11.64 23.40 -24.60
N VAL A 12 10.95 22.60 -25.43
CA VAL A 12 10.72 21.15 -25.21
C VAL A 12 11.73 20.38 -26.05
N HIS A 13 12.39 19.38 -25.46
CA HIS A 13 13.47 18.62 -26.09
C HIS A 13 12.95 17.70 -27.20
N ARG A 14 11.87 16.94 -26.96
CA ARG A 14 11.16 16.06 -27.90
C ARG A 14 11.88 14.79 -28.37
N ASP A 15 13.22 14.76 -28.32
CA ASP A 15 14.01 13.55 -28.64
C ASP A 15 15.01 13.17 -27.53
N LEU A 16 14.58 13.17 -26.27
CA LEU A 16 15.47 12.78 -25.17
C LEU A 16 15.68 11.26 -25.16
N LYS A 17 16.94 10.84 -25.21
CA LYS A 17 17.37 9.43 -25.23
C LYS A 17 18.83 9.30 -24.78
N PRO A 18 19.33 8.10 -24.44
CA PRO A 18 20.68 7.92 -23.91
C PRO A 18 21.79 8.50 -24.80
N THR A 19 21.67 8.38 -26.13
CA THR A 19 22.65 8.94 -27.08
C THR A 19 22.73 10.46 -27.09
N ASN A 20 21.69 11.14 -26.59
CA ASN A 20 21.63 12.60 -26.48
C ASN A 20 22.04 13.08 -25.07
N ILE A 21 22.64 12.19 -24.28
CA ILE A 21 23.17 12.48 -22.95
C ILE A 21 24.66 12.12 -22.94
N LEU A 22 25.51 13.13 -22.86
CA LEU A 22 26.95 12.99 -22.79
C LEU A 22 27.41 13.02 -21.33
N LEU A 23 28.46 12.27 -21.01
CA LEU A 23 29.16 12.36 -19.73
C LEU A 23 30.48 13.11 -19.94
N ASP A 24 30.74 14.14 -19.13
CA ASP A 24 32.06 14.78 -19.11
C ASP A 24 33.08 13.97 -18.29
N ALA A 25 34.33 14.44 -18.25
CA ALA A 25 35.43 13.74 -17.56
C ALA A 25 35.19 13.58 -16.05
N GLU A 26 34.33 14.42 -15.46
CA GLU A 26 33.93 14.34 -14.05
C GLU A 26 32.67 13.48 -13.84
N GLY A 27 32.18 12.81 -14.89
CA GLY A 27 30.97 11.98 -14.84
C GLY A 27 29.67 12.77 -14.81
N ARG A 28 29.68 14.08 -15.13
CA ARG A 28 28.46 14.88 -15.14
C ARG A 28 27.72 14.71 -16.46
N ALA A 29 26.43 14.42 -16.36
CA ALA A 29 25.54 14.32 -17.50
C ALA A 29 25.21 15.69 -18.11
N ARG A 30 25.34 15.77 -19.44
CA ARG A 30 25.00 16.94 -20.26
C ARG A 30 24.05 16.50 -21.36
N VAL A 31 22.90 17.16 -21.45
CA VAL A 31 21.92 16.91 -22.51
C VAL A 31 22.29 17.74 -23.74
N MET A 32 22.22 17.13 -24.93
CA MET A 32 22.49 17.76 -26.23
C MET A 32 21.27 17.72 -27.14
N ASP A 33 21.31 18.41 -28.28
CA ASP A 33 20.29 18.37 -29.34
C ASP A 33 18.88 18.81 -28.93
N PHE A 34 18.80 19.83 -28.07
CA PHE A 34 17.53 20.47 -27.71
C PHE A 34 16.81 21.03 -28.95
N GLY A 35 15.73 20.38 -29.38
CA GLY A 35 14.73 20.93 -30.30
C GLY A 35 15.21 21.26 -31.72
N ILE A 36 16.46 20.97 -32.10
CA ILE A 36 16.99 21.29 -33.45
C ILE A 36 16.26 20.48 -34.53
N ALA A 37 15.73 19.31 -34.20
CA ALA A 37 14.94 18.48 -35.14
C ALA A 37 13.60 19.12 -35.56
N ALA A 38 13.06 20.09 -34.81
CA ALA A 38 11.79 20.74 -35.14
C ALA A 38 11.93 22.02 -35.98
N GLN A 39 13.11 22.64 -36.04
CA GLN A 39 13.32 23.88 -36.82
C GLN A 39 13.70 23.61 -38.29
N LEU A 40 14.01 22.37 -38.67
CA LEU A 40 14.37 22.04 -40.05
C LEU A 40 13.17 21.86 -41.00
N THR A 41 11.94 21.98 -40.51
CA THR A 41 10.73 22.01 -41.34
C THR A 41 9.73 22.99 -40.75
N ALA A 42 9.63 24.18 -41.34
CA ALA A 42 8.46 25.04 -41.12
C ALA A 42 7.23 24.27 -41.65
N PRO A 43 6.20 24.02 -40.83
CA PRO A 43 5.05 23.22 -41.25
C PRO A 43 4.29 23.95 -42.36
N GLN A 44 4.07 23.29 -43.50
CA GLN A 44 3.15 23.80 -44.52
C GLN A 44 1.71 23.45 -44.14
N PRO A 45 0.70 24.26 -44.50
CA PRO A 45 -0.69 23.95 -44.25
C PRO A 45 -1.08 22.65 -45.00
N GLY A 46 -1.28 21.56 -44.26
CA GLY A 46 -1.59 20.24 -44.82
C GLY A 46 -0.63 19.11 -44.40
N ASP A 47 0.48 19.42 -43.74
CA ASP A 47 1.39 18.39 -43.20
C ASP A 47 0.76 17.70 -41.99
N VAL A 48 0.34 16.45 -42.18
CA VAL A 48 0.01 15.53 -41.08
C VAL A 48 1.28 15.34 -40.27
N GLY A 49 1.27 15.79 -39.01
CA GLY A 49 2.44 16.01 -38.18
C GLY A 49 3.45 14.86 -38.22
N MET A 50 4.67 15.16 -38.69
CA MET A 50 5.79 14.23 -38.52
C MET A 50 5.94 13.94 -37.03
N ILE A 51 5.74 12.68 -36.66
CA ILE A 51 6.01 12.16 -35.32
C ILE A 51 7.50 12.39 -35.06
N ALA A 52 7.82 13.44 -34.30
CA ALA A 52 9.19 13.78 -33.94
C ALA A 52 9.55 13.05 -32.65
N GLY A 53 10.58 12.20 -32.70
CA GLY A 53 11.12 11.49 -31.55
C GLY A 53 11.62 10.10 -31.90
N THR A 54 12.48 9.54 -31.05
CA THR A 54 12.95 8.16 -31.18
C THR A 54 11.87 7.20 -30.65
N PRO A 55 11.42 6.19 -31.43
CA PRO A 55 10.25 5.36 -31.07
C PRO A 55 10.32 4.67 -29.71
N GLY A 56 11.54 4.36 -29.22
CA GLY A 56 11.74 3.74 -27.90
C GLY A 56 11.60 4.70 -26.71
N TYR A 57 11.56 6.01 -26.93
CA TYR A 57 11.50 7.04 -25.87
C TYR A 57 10.37 8.06 -26.07
N ILE A 58 9.55 7.88 -27.10
CA ILE A 58 8.43 8.77 -27.41
C ILE A 58 7.30 8.59 -26.39
N SER A 59 6.65 9.69 -25.99
CA SER A 59 5.50 9.62 -25.09
C SER A 59 4.19 9.29 -25.83
N PRO A 60 3.16 8.79 -25.13
CA PRO A 60 1.87 8.46 -25.73
C PRO A 60 1.23 9.64 -26.50
N GLU A 61 1.29 10.85 -25.93
CA GLU A 61 0.80 12.06 -26.57
C GLU A 61 1.64 12.50 -27.79
N ALA A 62 2.97 12.33 -27.73
CA ALA A 62 3.83 12.59 -28.88
C ALA A 62 3.60 11.58 -30.02
N ALA A 63 3.28 10.32 -29.70
CA ALA A 63 2.90 9.29 -30.66
C ALA A 63 1.56 9.59 -31.37
N ARG A 64 0.67 10.36 -30.72
CA ARG A 64 -0.57 10.90 -31.31
C ARG A 64 -0.37 12.18 -32.11
N ALA A 65 0.86 12.67 -32.20
CA ALA A 65 1.21 13.96 -32.79
C ALA A 65 0.55 15.17 -32.09
N ASP A 66 0.32 15.09 -30.78
CA ASP A 66 -0.15 16.21 -29.97
C ASP A 66 0.88 17.37 -29.94
N ALA A 67 0.40 18.56 -29.58
CA ALA A 67 1.26 19.74 -29.47
C ALA A 67 2.40 19.52 -28.44
N PRO A 68 3.63 19.98 -28.72
CA PRO A 68 4.76 19.79 -27.83
C PRO A 68 4.49 20.28 -26.40
N HIS A 69 4.75 19.41 -25.42
CA HIS A 69 4.49 19.71 -24.01
C HIS A 69 5.66 19.24 -23.13
N PRO A 70 6.06 20.00 -22.09
CA PRO A 70 7.15 19.61 -21.18
C PRO A 70 7.03 18.21 -20.57
N LEU A 71 5.80 17.72 -20.35
CA LEU A 71 5.53 16.38 -19.81
C LEU A 71 5.94 15.24 -20.75
N MET A 72 6.09 15.52 -22.05
CA MET A 72 6.66 14.56 -23.01
C MET A 72 8.13 14.25 -22.64
N ASP A 73 8.90 15.27 -22.26
CA ASP A 73 10.29 15.09 -21.86
C ASP A 73 10.42 14.42 -20.47
N VAL A 74 9.45 14.66 -19.57
CA VAL A 74 9.37 13.96 -18.27
C VAL A 74 9.22 12.46 -18.47
N PHE A 75 8.35 12.06 -19.40
CA PHE A 75 8.15 10.65 -19.76
C PHE A 75 9.42 10.05 -20.37
N ALA A 76 10.03 10.73 -21.35
CA ALA A 76 11.28 10.28 -21.97
C ALA A 76 12.42 10.14 -20.93
N ALA A 77 12.53 11.08 -19.98
CA ALA A 77 13.49 10.99 -18.88
C ALA A 77 13.20 9.80 -17.95
N GLY A 78 11.92 9.50 -17.70
CA GLY A 78 11.49 8.30 -16.98
C GLY A 78 11.93 7.02 -17.68
N LEU A 79 11.80 6.94 -19.01
CA LEU A 79 12.25 5.78 -19.80
C LEU A 79 13.78 5.64 -19.79
N VAL A 80 14.53 6.74 -19.90
CA VAL A 80 15.99 6.72 -19.75
C VAL A 80 16.38 6.20 -18.36
N LEU A 81 15.73 6.69 -17.30
CA LEU A 81 16.01 6.23 -15.93
C LEU A 81 15.66 4.75 -15.75
N ALA A 82 14.53 4.30 -16.29
CA ALA A 82 14.13 2.89 -16.29
C ALA A 82 15.18 2.01 -16.98
N GLU A 83 15.72 2.43 -18.12
CA GLU A 83 16.77 1.71 -18.82
C GLU A 83 18.08 1.67 -18.04
N LEU A 84 18.46 2.78 -17.38
CA LEU A 84 19.67 2.82 -16.54
C LEU A 84 19.59 1.83 -15.37
N VAL A 85 18.43 1.72 -14.71
CA VAL A 85 18.28 0.84 -13.54
C VAL A 85 18.05 -0.63 -13.92
N THR A 86 17.41 -0.89 -15.06
CA THR A 86 17.14 -2.26 -15.53
C THR A 86 18.23 -2.82 -16.45
N GLY A 87 19.09 -1.95 -16.99
CA GLY A 87 20.09 -2.30 -18.01
C GLY A 87 19.48 -2.64 -19.38
N ARG A 88 18.17 -2.47 -19.59
CA ARG A 88 17.47 -2.80 -20.83
C ARG A 88 16.44 -1.73 -21.22
N PRO A 89 16.29 -1.39 -22.51
CA PRO A 89 15.25 -0.47 -22.95
C PRO A 89 13.85 -1.01 -22.62
N MET A 90 12.97 -0.13 -22.13
CA MET A 90 11.57 -0.48 -21.80
C MET A 90 10.73 -0.76 -23.05
N LEU A 91 10.99 -0.01 -24.12
CA LEU A 91 10.34 -0.15 -25.42
C LEU A 91 11.38 -0.56 -26.46
N ARG A 92 11.52 -1.86 -26.67
CA ARG A 92 12.39 -2.44 -27.70
C ARG A 92 11.56 -3.13 -28.76
N GLU A 93 11.28 -2.42 -29.85
CA GLU A 93 10.53 -2.94 -30.99
C GLU A 93 11.31 -2.79 -32.29
N ALA A 94 11.23 -3.81 -33.15
CA ALA A 94 11.88 -3.78 -34.47
C ALA A 94 11.14 -2.89 -35.47
N GLN A 95 9.82 -2.74 -35.30
CA GLN A 95 8.98 -1.92 -36.17
C GLN A 95 8.53 -0.67 -35.43
N VAL A 96 8.77 0.50 -36.04
CA VAL A 96 8.38 1.81 -35.48
C VAL A 96 6.89 1.84 -35.14
N GLN A 97 6.04 1.34 -36.03
CA GLN A 97 4.59 1.35 -35.81
C GLN A 97 4.16 0.55 -34.58
N ARG A 98 4.86 -0.56 -34.30
CA ARG A 98 4.59 -1.37 -33.10
C ARG A 98 5.02 -0.64 -31.84
N ALA A 99 6.16 0.06 -31.84
CA ALA A 99 6.56 0.90 -30.72
C ALA A 99 5.52 1.98 -30.40
N LEU A 100 5.04 2.67 -31.45
CA LEU A 100 4.02 3.70 -31.34
C LEU A 100 2.68 3.16 -30.84
N GLN A 101 2.29 1.97 -31.28
CA GLN A 101 1.08 1.32 -30.79
C GLN A 101 1.20 0.94 -29.31
N ARG A 102 2.30 0.26 -28.94
CA ARG A 102 2.52 -0.18 -27.56
C ARG A 102 2.52 0.97 -26.57
N VAL A 103 3.18 2.08 -26.88
CA VAL A 103 3.21 3.22 -25.96
C VAL A 103 1.83 3.89 -25.80
N GLN A 104 0.94 3.76 -26.78
CA GLN A 104 -0.42 4.29 -26.70
C GLN A 104 -1.39 3.35 -25.98
N ASP A 105 -1.21 2.04 -26.16
CA ASP A 105 -2.20 1.04 -25.74
C ASP A 105 -1.81 0.32 -24.43
N GLU A 106 -0.52 0.17 -24.14
CA GLU A 106 0.01 -0.60 -23.01
C GLU A 106 0.55 0.31 -21.90
N ASP A 107 0.32 -0.06 -20.64
CA ASP A 107 0.99 0.57 -19.50
C ASP A 107 2.35 -0.08 -19.28
N LEU A 108 3.42 0.72 -19.36
CA LEU A 108 4.79 0.25 -19.15
C LEU A 108 5.06 0.07 -17.66
N HIS A 109 5.67 -1.05 -17.28
CA HIS A 109 5.98 -1.36 -15.89
C HIS A 109 7.43 -1.81 -15.71
N VAL A 110 8.08 -1.30 -14.67
CA VAL A 110 9.41 -1.79 -14.28
C VAL A 110 9.25 -3.11 -13.55
N ALA A 111 9.77 -4.19 -14.12
CA ALA A 111 9.60 -5.56 -13.59
C ALA A 111 10.05 -5.71 -12.14
N ASP A 112 9.30 -6.43 -11.32
CA ASP A 112 9.52 -6.56 -9.87
C ASP A 112 10.92 -7.09 -9.50
N ASP A 113 11.49 -7.93 -10.37
CA ASP A 113 12.83 -8.51 -10.23
C ASP A 113 13.98 -7.55 -10.59
N ALA A 114 13.68 -6.35 -11.09
CA ALA A 114 14.70 -5.36 -11.40
C ALA A 114 15.50 -4.97 -10.15
N PRO A 115 16.84 -4.77 -10.27
CA PRO A 115 17.73 -4.46 -9.14
C PRO A 115 17.62 -2.99 -8.70
N VAL A 116 16.41 -2.56 -8.35
CA VAL A 116 16.09 -1.19 -7.97
C VAL A 116 15.20 -1.21 -6.73
N ASP A 117 15.48 -0.31 -5.77
CA ASP A 117 14.65 -0.16 -4.58
C ASP A 117 13.27 0.41 -4.92
N ASP A 118 12.30 0.15 -4.05
CA ASP A 118 10.90 0.52 -4.29
C ASP A 118 10.70 2.04 -4.41
N ARG A 119 11.52 2.86 -3.72
CA ARG A 119 11.39 4.33 -3.79
C ARG A 119 11.77 4.80 -5.18
N LEU A 120 12.89 4.34 -5.73
CA LEU A 120 13.29 4.68 -7.10
C LEU A 120 12.33 4.08 -8.14
N ARG A 121 11.86 2.85 -7.92
CA ARG A 121 10.85 2.21 -8.76
C ARG A 121 9.58 3.05 -8.86
N ALA A 122 9.05 3.53 -7.73
CA ALA A 122 7.87 4.39 -7.69
C ALA A 122 8.10 5.73 -8.42
N VAL A 123 9.30 6.31 -8.29
CA VAL A 123 9.68 7.53 -9.02
C VAL A 123 9.67 7.28 -10.53
N VAL A 124 10.29 6.20 -10.99
CA VAL A 124 10.31 5.80 -12.40
C VAL A 124 8.90 5.53 -12.91
N GLN A 125 8.13 4.70 -12.21
CA GLN A 125 6.79 4.29 -12.60
C GLN A 125 5.84 5.49 -12.76
N ARG A 126 5.94 6.46 -11.86
CA ARG A 126 5.18 7.72 -11.96
C ARG A 126 5.63 8.56 -13.16
N ALA A 127 6.93 8.66 -13.42
CA ALA A 127 7.43 9.43 -14.56
C ALA A 127 6.97 8.85 -15.91
N ILE A 128 6.85 7.52 -16.02
CA ILE A 128 6.44 6.79 -17.23
C ILE A 128 4.93 6.48 -17.29
N ALA A 129 4.11 7.08 -16.41
CA ALA A 129 2.67 6.86 -16.44
C ALA A 129 2.08 7.26 -17.81
N ARG A 130 1.22 6.43 -18.40
CA ARG A 130 0.66 6.70 -19.72
C ARG A 130 -0.15 8.01 -19.74
N ASP A 131 -0.98 8.22 -18.74
CA ASP A 131 -1.72 9.48 -18.53
C ASP A 131 -0.77 10.59 -18.03
N PRO A 132 -0.60 11.71 -18.77
CA PRO A 132 0.24 12.82 -18.35
C PRO A 132 -0.14 13.42 -16.99
N THR A 133 -1.42 13.35 -16.59
CA THR A 133 -1.89 13.92 -15.31
C THR A 133 -1.41 13.10 -14.09
N GLN A 134 -1.03 11.85 -14.31
CA GLN A 134 -0.50 10.97 -13.26
C GLN A 134 1.02 11.12 -13.09
N ARG A 135 1.68 11.82 -14.03
CA ARG A 135 3.13 12.07 -14.00
C ARG A 135 3.50 13.14 -12.98
N TYR A 136 4.78 13.44 -12.90
CA TYR A 136 5.24 14.69 -12.30
C TYR A 136 4.81 15.86 -13.17
N ASP A 137 4.25 16.90 -12.56
CA ASP A 137 3.77 18.12 -13.24
C ASP A 137 4.88 18.91 -13.94
N SER A 138 6.15 18.64 -13.63
CA SER A 138 7.30 19.29 -14.24
C SER A 138 8.60 18.47 -14.09
N ALA A 139 9.60 18.81 -14.90
CA ALA A 139 10.97 18.30 -14.72
C ALA A 139 11.60 18.73 -13.38
N ALA A 140 11.12 19.81 -12.75
CA ALA A 140 11.57 20.23 -11.43
C ALA A 140 11.06 19.27 -10.36
N SER A 141 9.78 18.91 -10.40
CA SER A 141 9.17 17.97 -9.45
C SER A 141 9.76 16.56 -9.56
N LEU A 142 10.08 16.09 -10.77
CA LEU A 142 10.84 14.85 -10.95
C LEU A 142 12.25 14.95 -10.34
N ARG A 143 12.95 16.07 -10.54
CA ARG A 143 14.27 16.30 -9.91
C ARG A 143 14.16 16.25 -8.40
N ASP A 144 13.17 16.92 -7.82
CA ASP A 144 13.01 16.97 -6.36
C ASP A 144 12.71 15.59 -5.77
N ALA A 145 11.90 14.77 -6.46
CA ALA A 145 11.69 13.38 -6.07
C ALA A 145 12.99 12.55 -6.10
N LEU A 146 13.81 12.72 -7.13
CA LEU A 146 15.12 12.05 -7.24
C LEU A 146 16.11 12.54 -6.18
N MET A 147 16.14 13.84 -5.90
CA MET A 147 16.99 14.41 -4.84
C MET A 147 16.56 13.91 -3.46
N GLN A 148 15.25 13.76 -3.23
CA GLN A 148 14.73 13.17 -2.00
C GLN A 148 15.06 11.68 -1.91
N TRP A 149 15.05 10.95 -3.03
CA TRP A 149 15.51 9.56 -3.07
C TRP A 149 17.01 9.42 -2.74
N LEU A 150 17.86 10.33 -3.22
CA LEU A 150 19.29 10.37 -2.90
C LEU A 150 19.58 10.69 -1.43
N GLN A 151 18.65 11.29 -0.70
CA GLN A 151 18.78 11.41 0.75
C GLN A 151 18.55 10.04 1.38
N PRO A 152 19.46 9.58 2.27
CA PRO A 152 19.24 8.35 3.01
C PRO A 152 17.89 8.47 3.72
N PRO A 153 17.07 7.40 3.76
CA PRO A 153 15.91 7.40 4.64
C PRO A 153 16.42 7.76 6.04
N GLU A 154 15.77 8.71 6.72
CA GLU A 154 16.06 8.94 8.13
C GLU A 154 15.72 7.63 8.86
N ASP A 155 16.72 6.80 9.13
CA ASP A 155 16.62 5.45 9.71
C ASP A 155 16.22 5.46 11.20
N GLY A 156 15.55 6.51 11.66
CA GLY A 156 15.03 6.61 13.02
C GLY A 156 13.53 6.80 12.99
N MET A 157 12.80 5.92 13.70
CA MET A 157 11.51 6.31 14.27
C MET A 157 11.66 7.70 14.91
N PRO A 158 10.71 8.64 14.71
CA PRO A 158 10.70 9.86 15.51
C PRO A 158 10.72 9.48 16.99
N GLU A 159 11.49 10.19 17.82
CA GLU A 159 11.67 9.86 19.24
C GLU A 159 10.35 9.41 19.89
N ALA A 160 10.41 8.29 20.62
CA ALA A 160 9.27 7.71 21.33
C ALA A 160 8.63 8.77 22.23
N GLY A 161 7.52 9.34 21.77
CA GLY A 161 6.90 10.51 22.40
C GLY A 161 5.91 11.26 21.50
N SER A 162 6.06 11.16 20.17
CA SER A 162 5.08 11.73 19.23
C SER A 162 4.32 10.63 18.49
N GLY A 163 3.19 10.15 19.04
CA GLY A 163 2.35 9.15 18.36
C GLY A 163 1.84 9.59 16.97
N HIS A 164 1.92 10.88 16.64
CA HIS A 164 1.70 11.39 15.28
C HIS A 164 2.86 11.10 14.31
N GLY A 165 4.11 11.02 14.80
CA GLY A 165 5.28 10.75 13.98
C GLY A 165 5.31 9.32 13.42
N THR A 166 4.96 8.32 14.23
CA THR A 166 4.91 6.90 13.81
C THR A 166 3.85 6.66 12.74
N LEU A 167 2.67 7.27 12.90
CA LEU A 167 1.60 7.19 11.90
C LEU A 167 1.99 7.93 10.61
N ASP A 168 2.53 9.16 10.71
CA ASP A 168 2.98 9.91 9.53
C ASP A 168 4.10 9.19 8.78
N PHE A 169 5.03 8.57 9.51
CA PHE A 169 6.08 7.74 8.94
C PHE A 169 5.50 6.55 8.18
N LEU A 170 4.57 5.81 8.79
CA LEU A 170 3.91 4.68 8.14
C LEU A 170 3.13 5.13 6.89
N LEU A 171 2.33 6.20 7.00
CA LEU A 171 1.55 6.73 5.87
C LEU A 171 2.45 7.21 4.72
N ARG A 172 3.61 7.80 5.01
CA ARG A 172 4.63 8.10 4.00
C ARG A 172 5.11 6.84 3.32
N ARG A 173 5.46 5.79 4.08
CA ARG A 173 5.96 4.52 3.53
C ARG A 173 4.91 3.79 2.69
N MET A 174 3.63 3.82 3.11
CA MET A 174 2.50 3.26 2.37
C MET A 174 2.18 4.01 1.07
N ARG A 175 2.51 5.31 0.96
CA ARG A 175 2.34 6.07 -0.29
C ARG A 175 3.30 5.66 -1.40
N TYR A 176 4.42 5.02 -1.07
CA TYR A 176 5.47 4.64 -2.04
C TYR A 176 5.57 3.12 -2.24
N LYS A 177 4.90 2.33 -1.40
CA LYS A 177 4.90 0.87 -1.41
C LYS A 177 3.48 0.37 -1.69
N SER A 178 3.23 -0.19 -2.87
CA SER A 178 1.93 -0.71 -3.33
C SER A 178 1.50 -2.03 -2.66
N ASP A 179 2.05 -2.35 -1.50
CA ASP A 179 2.31 -3.76 -1.17
C ASP A 179 1.35 -4.32 -0.12
N PHE A 180 0.13 -3.78 -0.03
CA PHE A 180 -0.95 -4.46 0.69
C PHE A 180 -2.06 -4.92 -0.28
N PRO A 181 -1.76 -5.84 -1.22
CA PRO A 181 -2.70 -6.29 -2.26
C PRO A 181 -4.00 -6.88 -1.70
N ALA A 182 -3.98 -7.49 -0.51
CA ALA A 182 -5.16 -8.03 0.15
C ALA A 182 -6.16 -6.94 0.58
N LEU A 183 -5.68 -5.73 0.93
CA LEU A 183 -6.52 -4.64 1.42
C LEU A 183 -7.06 -3.76 0.30
N SER A 184 -6.31 -3.54 -0.79
CA SER A 184 -6.83 -2.81 -1.97
C SER A 184 -8.11 -3.43 -2.52
N ASP A 185 -8.16 -4.77 -2.62
CA ASP A 185 -9.34 -5.47 -3.14
C ASP A 185 -10.51 -5.43 -2.14
N GLY A 186 -10.22 -5.45 -0.83
CA GLY A 186 -11.20 -5.24 0.24
C GLY A 186 -11.76 -3.81 0.29
N VAL A 187 -10.92 -2.78 0.11
CA VAL A 187 -11.32 -1.37 0.05
C VAL A 187 -12.17 -1.09 -1.20
N LEU A 188 -11.78 -1.62 -2.36
CA LEU A 188 -12.56 -1.52 -3.60
C LEU A 188 -13.88 -2.30 -3.53
N ARG A 189 -13.95 -3.40 -2.75
CA ARG A 189 -15.22 -4.09 -2.45
C ARG A 189 -16.11 -3.26 -1.52
N ILE A 190 -15.55 -2.66 -0.47
CA ILE A 190 -16.28 -1.76 0.45
C ILE A 190 -16.87 -0.55 -0.30
N GLN A 191 -16.10 0.08 -1.18
CA GLN A 191 -16.58 1.20 -1.99
C GLN A 191 -17.70 0.78 -2.95
N ARG A 192 -17.63 -0.42 -3.55
CA ARG A 192 -18.70 -0.98 -4.38
C ARG A 192 -19.98 -1.24 -3.58
N LEU A 193 -19.86 -1.83 -2.38
CA LEU A 193 -20.98 -2.12 -1.49
C LEU A 193 -21.64 -0.85 -0.91
N SER A 194 -20.86 0.21 -0.68
CA SER A 194 -21.40 1.52 -0.28
C SER A 194 -22.17 2.22 -1.42
N SER A 195 -22.05 1.73 -2.65
CA SER A 195 -22.66 2.30 -3.85
C SER A 195 -23.77 1.42 -4.46
N SER A 196 -23.99 0.20 -3.96
CA SER A 196 -25.06 -0.69 -4.43
C SER A 196 -26.32 -0.56 -3.56
N GLU A 197 -27.45 -0.25 -4.19
CA GLU A 197 -28.78 -0.21 -3.52
C GLU A 197 -29.46 -1.60 -3.48
N THR A 198 -28.83 -2.64 -4.05
CA THR A 198 -29.49 -3.90 -4.40
C THR A 198 -29.02 -5.13 -3.62
N ASP A 199 -27.96 -5.03 -2.82
CA ASP A 199 -27.46 -6.18 -2.05
C ASP A 199 -28.31 -6.43 -0.80
N SER A 200 -28.54 -7.71 -0.47
CA SER A 200 -29.34 -8.06 0.71
C SER A 200 -28.64 -7.62 2.00
N LEU A 201 -29.40 -7.04 2.93
CA LEU A 201 -28.92 -6.62 4.27
C LEU A 201 -28.13 -7.72 5.01
N GLN A 202 -28.43 -8.99 4.75
CA GLN A 202 -27.76 -10.15 5.35
C GLN A 202 -26.35 -10.36 4.75
N SER A 203 -26.21 -10.34 3.42
CA SER A 203 -24.93 -10.48 2.73
C SER A 203 -23.98 -9.31 3.04
N MET A 204 -24.53 -8.10 3.15
CA MET A 204 -23.77 -6.93 3.58
C MET A 204 -23.27 -7.09 5.02
N ALA A 205 -24.08 -7.64 5.93
CA ALA A 205 -23.69 -7.85 7.32
C ALA A 205 -22.58 -8.90 7.47
N ASP A 206 -22.68 -10.04 6.76
CA ASP A 206 -21.69 -11.11 6.78
C ASP A 206 -20.34 -10.65 6.19
N GLU A 207 -20.36 -9.82 5.14
CA GLU A 207 -19.15 -9.28 4.53
C GLU A 207 -18.51 -8.17 5.36
N ILE A 208 -19.32 -7.28 5.97
CA ILE A 208 -18.84 -6.29 6.95
C ILE A 208 -18.23 -6.98 8.18
N LEU A 209 -18.75 -8.13 8.59
CA LEU A 209 -18.19 -8.94 9.69
C LEU A 209 -16.83 -9.53 9.33
N ASN A 210 -16.69 -10.11 8.13
CA ASN A 210 -15.42 -10.65 7.63
C ASN A 210 -14.36 -9.54 7.47
N LEU A 211 -14.75 -8.40 6.91
CA LEU A 211 -13.87 -7.24 6.79
C LEU A 211 -13.52 -6.69 8.18
N GLY A 212 -14.49 -6.57 9.09
CA GLY A 212 -14.27 -6.10 10.45
C GLY A 212 -13.24 -6.93 11.22
N ALA A 213 -13.26 -8.27 11.07
CA ALA A 213 -12.27 -9.15 11.66
C ALA A 213 -10.86 -8.95 11.04
N MET A 214 -10.78 -8.86 9.70
CA MET A 214 -9.52 -8.58 8.99
C MET A 214 -8.92 -7.22 9.39
N PHE A 215 -9.76 -6.19 9.50
CA PHE A 215 -9.32 -4.83 9.86
C PHE A 215 -9.03 -4.66 11.35
N TYR A 216 -9.60 -5.49 12.24
CA TYR A 216 -9.24 -5.49 13.68
C TYR A 216 -7.76 -5.82 13.90
N ASN A 217 -7.20 -6.71 13.08
CA ASN A 217 -5.77 -7.07 13.12
C ASN A 217 -4.88 -6.17 12.27
N LEU A 218 -5.42 -5.07 11.72
CA LEU A 218 -4.66 -4.18 10.85
C LEU A 218 -3.44 -3.59 11.58
N GLY A 219 -3.60 -3.14 12.83
CA GLY A 219 -2.51 -2.58 13.62
C GLY A 219 -1.31 -3.52 13.76
N PRO A 220 -1.50 -4.72 14.33
CA PRO A 220 -0.42 -5.71 14.46
C PRO A 220 0.18 -6.13 13.12
N LEU A 221 -0.64 -6.32 12.07
CA LEU A 221 -0.15 -6.68 10.74
C LEU A 221 0.73 -5.58 10.12
N LEU A 222 0.35 -4.32 10.27
CA LEU A 222 1.15 -3.19 9.82
C LEU A 222 2.47 -3.11 10.58
N THR A 223 2.45 -3.40 11.88
CA THR A 223 3.67 -3.47 12.68
C THR A 223 4.61 -4.58 12.20
N GLU A 224 4.11 -5.80 12.01
CA GLU A 224 4.94 -6.92 11.55
C GLU A 224 5.60 -6.62 10.19
N TYR A 225 4.87 -5.95 9.30
CA TYR A 225 5.32 -5.72 7.93
C TYR A 225 6.21 -4.48 7.77
N TYR A 226 5.87 -3.38 8.43
CA TYR A 226 6.56 -2.10 8.26
C TYR A 226 7.58 -1.79 9.36
N PHE A 227 7.50 -2.50 10.49
CA PHE A 227 8.28 -2.26 11.71
C PHE A 227 8.75 -3.60 12.34
N PRO A 228 9.53 -4.43 11.63
CA PRO A 228 9.85 -5.78 12.07
C PRO A 228 10.67 -5.83 13.37
N ASP A 229 11.58 -4.87 13.57
CA ASP A 229 12.42 -4.78 14.78
C ASP A 229 11.58 -4.39 16.01
N GLU A 230 10.64 -3.46 15.85
CA GLU A 230 9.70 -3.09 16.89
C GLU A 230 8.69 -4.20 17.17
N ALA A 231 8.22 -4.92 16.14
CA ALA A 231 7.36 -6.08 16.28
C ALA A 231 8.03 -7.16 17.14
N GLN A 232 9.31 -7.43 16.87
CA GLN A 232 10.12 -8.33 17.69
C GLN A 232 10.25 -7.83 19.13
N THR A 233 10.55 -6.55 19.33
CA THR A 233 10.66 -5.95 20.67
C THR A 233 9.34 -6.06 21.46
N VAL A 234 8.20 -5.85 20.80
CA VAL A 234 6.87 -6.00 21.40
C VAL A 234 6.63 -7.46 21.82
N ARG A 235 6.98 -8.45 20.99
CA ARG A 235 6.87 -9.88 21.35
C ARG A 235 7.72 -10.23 22.56
N GLU A 236 8.99 -9.82 22.56
CA GLU A 236 9.92 -10.11 23.66
C GLU A 236 9.45 -9.51 24.99
N GLU A 237 8.87 -8.30 24.96
CA GLU A 237 8.29 -7.67 26.14
C GLU A 237 7.03 -8.40 26.63
N LEU A 238 6.16 -8.84 25.72
CA LEU A 238 4.95 -9.60 26.06
C LEU A 238 5.28 -10.95 26.69
N GLU A 239 6.23 -11.69 26.10
CA GLU A 239 6.72 -12.96 26.66
C GLU A 239 7.33 -12.76 28.05
N ARG A 240 8.15 -11.72 28.23
CA ARG A 240 8.75 -11.40 29.53
C ARG A 240 7.70 -11.13 30.59
N ARG A 241 6.61 -10.43 30.24
CA ARG A 241 5.50 -10.16 31.17
C ARG A 241 4.66 -11.41 31.46
N ALA A 242 4.45 -12.28 30.48
CA ALA A 242 3.75 -13.55 30.67
C ALA A 242 4.49 -14.48 31.65
N VAL A 243 5.84 -14.49 31.62
CA VAL A 243 6.66 -15.26 32.56
C VAL A 243 6.56 -14.72 34.00
N LEU A 244 6.38 -13.41 34.16
CA LEU A 244 6.33 -12.74 35.47
C LEU A 244 4.96 -12.87 36.18
N ASP A 245 3.86 -13.02 35.45
CA ASP A 245 2.52 -13.31 36.00
C ASP A 245 1.82 -14.45 35.22
N PRO A 246 2.22 -15.72 35.45
CA PRO A 246 1.69 -16.87 34.72
C PRO A 246 0.24 -17.24 35.05
N VAL A 247 -0.39 -16.60 36.06
CA VAL A 247 -1.75 -16.92 36.53
C VAL A 247 -2.72 -15.72 36.41
N GLY A 248 -2.31 -14.61 35.78
CA GLY A 248 -3.19 -13.48 35.49
C GLY A 248 -3.91 -12.94 36.73
N ARG A 249 -3.21 -12.88 37.87
CA ARG A 249 -3.83 -12.50 39.16
C ARG A 249 -3.92 -10.99 39.36
N ALA A 250 -3.21 -10.19 38.56
CA ALA A 250 -3.30 -8.74 38.58
C ALA A 250 -4.31 -8.21 37.54
N GLY A 251 -5.58 -8.13 37.91
CA GLY A 251 -6.50 -7.08 37.44
C GLY A 251 -6.73 -6.93 35.92
N ARG A 252 -7.57 -7.81 35.36
CA ARG A 252 -8.57 -7.54 34.28
C ARG A 252 -8.18 -6.55 33.18
N SER A 253 -7.16 -6.84 32.39
CA SER A 253 -7.02 -6.28 31.04
C SER A 253 -6.97 -7.43 30.03
N HIS A 254 -7.73 -7.31 28.95
CA HIS A 254 -7.74 -8.30 27.86
C HIS A 254 -6.31 -8.47 27.31
N PRO A 255 -5.88 -9.67 26.84
CA PRO A 255 -4.55 -9.87 26.24
C PRO A 255 -4.19 -8.80 25.19
N ASP A 256 -5.18 -8.44 24.37
CA ASP A 256 -5.07 -7.37 23.39
C ASP A 256 -4.73 -6.00 24.00
N VAL A 257 -5.30 -5.63 25.16
CA VAL A 257 -5.02 -4.35 25.82
C VAL A 257 -3.58 -4.26 26.28
N LEU A 258 -3.02 -5.37 26.80
CA LEU A 258 -1.61 -5.43 27.17
C LEU A 258 -0.71 -5.29 25.93
N ALA A 259 -1.04 -5.99 24.85
CA ALA A 259 -0.33 -5.87 23.57
C ALA A 259 -0.36 -4.44 23.02
N ASP A 260 -1.49 -3.73 23.14
CA ASP A 260 -1.60 -2.33 22.73
C ASP A 260 -0.72 -1.40 23.56
N GLN A 261 -0.68 -1.60 24.87
CA GLN A 261 0.14 -0.81 25.79
C GLN A 261 1.64 -1.01 25.52
N VAL A 262 2.05 -2.26 25.30
CA VAL A 262 3.45 -2.58 24.95
C VAL A 262 3.81 -1.95 23.60
N ALA A 263 2.94 -2.09 22.59
CA ALA A 263 3.11 -1.43 21.30
C ALA A 263 3.25 0.10 21.45
N ALA A 264 2.42 0.73 22.28
CA ALA A 264 2.50 2.16 22.54
C ALA A 264 3.81 2.58 23.23
N GLN A 265 4.39 1.71 24.07
CA GLN A 265 5.69 1.96 24.72
C GLN A 265 6.86 1.85 23.74
N VAL A 266 6.83 0.87 22.84
CA VAL A 266 7.89 0.63 21.87
C VAL A 266 7.83 1.64 20.72
N MET A 267 6.64 1.86 20.16
CA MET A 267 6.45 2.63 18.92
C MET A 267 5.90 4.04 19.14
N GLY A 268 5.59 4.43 20.39
CA GLY A 268 4.89 5.70 20.69
C GLY A 268 3.42 5.72 20.28
N LEU A 269 2.89 4.64 19.69
CA LEU A 269 1.51 4.48 19.25
C LEU A 269 1.08 3.01 19.39
N GLY A 270 -0.08 2.78 20.00
CA GLY A 270 -0.66 1.44 20.13
C GLY A 270 -1.14 0.89 18.79
N PHE A 271 -1.31 -0.43 18.71
CA PHE A 271 -1.84 -1.12 17.53
C PHE A 271 -3.21 -0.61 17.10
N GLU A 272 -4.12 -0.37 18.06
CA GLU A 272 -5.45 0.17 17.76
C GLU A 272 -5.34 1.55 17.10
N ALA A 273 -4.57 2.45 17.70
CA ALA A 273 -4.42 3.81 17.21
C ALA A 273 -3.71 3.85 15.84
N LEU A 274 -2.76 2.94 15.61
CA LEU A 274 -2.10 2.74 14.32
C LEU A 274 -3.09 2.26 13.25
N GLY A 275 -3.83 1.19 13.52
CA GLY A 275 -4.82 0.62 12.59
C GLY A 275 -5.94 1.63 12.26
N LEU A 276 -6.48 2.32 13.27
CA LEU A 276 -7.49 3.38 13.07
C LEU A 276 -6.94 4.57 12.29
N GLY A 277 -5.68 4.94 12.52
CA GLY A 277 -5.00 6.00 11.78
C GLY A 277 -4.95 5.70 10.28
N VAL A 278 -4.56 4.48 9.93
CA VAL A 278 -4.53 4.01 8.54
C VAL A 278 -5.93 3.87 7.94
N ALA A 279 -6.88 3.30 8.68
CA ALA A 279 -8.28 3.19 8.26
C ALA A 279 -8.92 4.54 7.93
N ARG A 280 -8.62 5.59 8.72
CA ARG A 280 -9.05 6.96 8.43
C ARG A 280 -8.40 7.51 7.17
N HIS A 281 -7.10 7.28 6.98
CA HIS A 281 -6.40 7.72 5.78
C HIS A 281 -6.96 7.07 4.50
N TRP A 282 -7.36 5.80 4.58
CA TRP A 282 -8.03 5.09 3.48
C TRP A 282 -9.51 5.45 3.29
N GLY A 283 -10.08 6.29 4.15
CA GLY A 283 -11.48 6.71 4.04
C GLY A 283 -12.50 5.61 4.35
N LEU A 284 -12.16 4.64 5.21
CA LEU A 284 -13.10 3.57 5.56
C LEU A 284 -14.35 4.13 6.27
N PRO A 285 -15.55 3.54 6.08
CA PRO A 285 -16.77 4.01 6.72
C PRO A 285 -16.69 4.00 8.26
N GLU A 286 -17.35 4.96 8.92
CA GLU A 286 -17.36 5.05 10.40
C GLU A 286 -17.83 3.77 11.08
N GLY A 287 -18.80 3.05 10.50
CA GLY A 287 -19.27 1.78 11.03
C GLY A 287 -18.16 0.73 11.14
N LEU A 288 -17.27 0.67 10.15
CA LEU A 288 -16.13 -0.24 10.11
C LEU A 288 -15.01 0.26 11.02
N GLN A 289 -14.73 1.57 11.06
CA GLN A 289 -13.80 2.17 12.02
C GLN A 289 -14.23 1.88 13.48
N ARG A 290 -15.54 1.88 13.77
CA ARG A 290 -16.07 1.54 15.10
C ARG A 290 -15.88 0.06 15.45
N CYS A 291 -15.84 -0.83 14.46
CA CYS A 291 -15.57 -2.26 14.67
C CYS A 291 -14.08 -2.55 14.94
N MET A 292 -13.19 -1.67 14.48
CA MET A 292 -11.74 -1.76 14.74
C MET A 292 -11.34 -1.28 16.14
N ARG A 293 -12.22 -0.59 16.87
CA ARG A 293 -11.98 -0.18 18.25
C ARG A 293 -12.19 -1.35 19.19
N ARG A 294 -11.25 -1.57 20.11
CA ARG A 294 -11.32 -2.62 21.11
C ARG A 294 -12.37 -2.26 22.16
N PRO A 295 -13.14 -3.24 22.67
CA PRO A 295 -14.07 -2.97 23.76
C PRO A 295 -13.29 -2.75 25.06
N ASP A 296 -13.43 -1.57 25.67
CA ASP A 296 -12.81 -1.24 26.98
C ASP A 296 -13.42 -2.01 28.17
N THR A 297 -14.52 -2.73 27.92
CA THR A 297 -15.33 -3.41 28.94
C THR A 297 -15.38 -4.90 28.70
N ALA A 298 -15.54 -5.70 29.76
CA ALA A 298 -15.82 -7.13 29.62
C ALA A 298 -17.09 -7.39 28.78
N SER A 299 -17.17 -8.57 28.17
CA SER A 299 -18.30 -8.99 27.34
C SER A 299 -19.62 -8.82 28.09
N PRO A 300 -20.63 -8.16 27.49
CA PRO A 300 -21.92 -7.96 28.14
C PRO A 300 -22.56 -9.28 28.54
N GLY A 301 -23.04 -9.36 29.79
CA GLY A 301 -23.72 -10.57 30.30
C GLY A 301 -25.10 -10.83 29.68
N GLN A 302 -25.60 -9.91 28.84
CA GLN A 302 -26.89 -9.96 28.17
C GLN A 302 -26.72 -9.96 26.66
N ARG A 303 -27.66 -10.56 25.95
CA ARG A 303 -27.63 -10.68 24.49
C ARG A 303 -27.68 -9.30 23.84
N LEU A 304 -26.70 -9.01 22.99
CA LEU A 304 -26.61 -7.75 22.27
C LEU A 304 -27.59 -7.73 21.09
N PRO A 305 -28.32 -6.61 20.89
CA PRO A 305 -29.14 -6.41 19.70
C PRO A 305 -28.29 -6.36 18.44
N THR A 306 -28.90 -6.59 17.27
CA THR A 306 -28.21 -6.46 15.98
C THR A 306 -27.73 -5.02 15.77
N GLY A 307 -26.49 -4.85 15.31
CA GLY A 307 -25.87 -3.54 15.12
C GLY A 307 -24.36 -3.55 15.39
N ALA A 308 -23.74 -2.38 15.28
CA ALA A 308 -22.28 -2.22 15.31
C ALA A 308 -21.61 -2.77 16.59
N GLU A 309 -22.29 -2.70 17.75
CA GLU A 309 -21.75 -3.23 19.00
C GLU A 309 -21.69 -4.76 19.03
N ARG A 310 -22.72 -5.43 18.50
CA ARG A 310 -22.72 -6.89 18.33
C ARG A 310 -21.68 -7.32 17.30
N THR A 311 -21.54 -6.59 16.20
CA THR A 311 -20.52 -6.81 15.17
C THR A 311 -19.11 -6.71 15.76
N ARG A 312 -18.86 -5.71 16.60
CA ARG A 312 -17.58 -5.54 17.30
C ARG A 312 -17.26 -6.72 18.22
N TRP A 313 -18.20 -7.15 19.04
CA TRP A 313 -18.00 -8.32 19.91
C TRP A 313 -17.85 -9.62 19.13
N LEU A 314 -18.51 -9.75 17.97
CA LEU A 314 -18.36 -10.90 17.09
C LEU A 314 -16.96 -10.93 16.46
N ALA A 315 -16.41 -9.78 16.04
CA ALA A 315 -15.04 -9.68 15.55
C ALA A 315 -14.01 -10.08 16.62
N VAL A 316 -14.19 -9.65 17.87
CA VAL A 316 -13.34 -10.07 19.01
C VAL A 316 -13.41 -11.58 19.19
N ALA A 317 -14.61 -12.16 19.26
CA ALA A 317 -14.78 -13.60 19.43
C ALA A 317 -14.20 -14.41 18.25
N ALA A 318 -14.34 -13.92 17.01
CA ALA A 318 -13.79 -14.53 15.82
C ALA A 318 -12.26 -14.52 15.83
N ASN A 319 -11.64 -13.41 16.24
CA ASN A 319 -10.17 -13.30 16.31
C ASN A 319 -9.57 -14.17 17.42
N GLU A 320 -10.21 -14.26 18.58
CA GLU A 320 -9.78 -15.19 19.62
C GLU A 320 -9.90 -16.65 19.17
N ALA A 321 -10.97 -17.00 18.44
CA ALA A 321 -11.13 -18.33 17.86
C ALA A 321 -10.08 -18.61 16.78
N ALA A 322 -9.73 -17.62 15.95
CA ALA A 322 -8.67 -17.74 14.95
C ALA A 322 -7.28 -17.90 15.59
N ALA A 323 -6.99 -17.17 16.67
CA ALA A 323 -5.75 -17.34 17.42
C ALA A 323 -5.65 -18.74 18.04
N ALA A 324 -6.75 -19.26 18.60
CA ALA A 324 -6.80 -20.63 19.11
C ALA A 324 -6.55 -21.68 18.01
N LEU A 325 -7.04 -21.44 16.80
CA LEU A 325 -6.79 -22.32 15.64
C LEU A 325 -5.33 -22.33 15.19
N TRP A 326 -4.58 -21.26 15.45
CA TRP A 326 -3.18 -21.12 15.03
C TRP A 326 -2.18 -21.61 16.08
N ASP A 327 -2.45 -21.33 17.37
CA ASP A 327 -1.51 -21.63 18.47
C ASP A 327 -1.75 -22.99 19.16
N ALA A 328 -2.96 -23.57 19.07
CA ALA A 328 -3.27 -24.80 19.78
C ALA A 328 -2.67 -26.05 19.12
N HIS A 329 -2.08 -26.92 19.94
CA HIS A 329 -1.93 -28.33 19.56
C HIS A 329 -3.33 -28.96 19.43
N ASP A 330 -3.48 -29.93 18.53
CA ASP A 330 -4.78 -30.52 18.12
C ASP A 330 -5.70 -30.94 19.28
N ASP A 331 -5.12 -31.34 20.42
CA ASP A 331 -5.85 -31.81 21.60
C ASP A 331 -6.46 -30.68 22.46
N ASP A 332 -5.91 -29.45 22.38
CA ASP A 332 -6.29 -28.32 23.25
C ASP A 332 -7.33 -27.38 22.61
N LEU A 333 -7.49 -27.45 21.28
CA LEU A 333 -8.39 -26.58 20.53
C LEU A 333 -9.85 -26.59 21.03
N PRO A 334 -10.47 -27.74 21.36
CA PRO A 334 -11.84 -27.75 21.88
C PRO A 334 -11.98 -26.98 23.19
N GLN A 335 -10.96 -27.07 24.06
CA GLN A 335 -10.95 -26.38 25.35
C GLN A 335 -10.77 -24.86 25.17
N GLN A 336 -9.91 -24.45 24.22
CA GLN A 336 -9.71 -23.03 23.93
C GLN A 336 -10.96 -22.38 23.30
N LEU A 337 -11.61 -23.05 22.34
CA LEU A 337 -12.87 -22.58 21.74
C LEU A 337 -14.01 -22.51 22.77
N ASP A 338 -14.07 -23.46 23.71
CA ASP A 338 -15.01 -23.41 24.83
C ASP A 338 -14.75 -22.21 25.74
N GLY A 339 -13.49 -21.82 25.93
CA GLY A 339 -13.10 -20.59 26.63
C GLY A 339 -13.60 -19.31 25.95
N VAL A 340 -13.64 -19.27 24.60
CA VAL A 340 -14.22 -18.16 23.82
C VAL A 340 -15.74 -18.11 24.01
N VAL A 341 -16.42 -19.26 23.97
CA VAL A 341 -17.88 -19.37 24.16
C VAL A 341 -18.28 -18.98 25.59
N GLN A 342 -17.51 -19.38 26.60
CA GLN A 342 -17.77 -18.99 27.99
C GLN A 342 -17.71 -17.48 28.17
N ARG A 343 -16.80 -16.80 27.47
CA ARG A 343 -16.61 -15.34 27.59
C ARG A 343 -17.63 -14.54 26.78
N HIS A 344 -17.96 -14.97 25.55
CA HIS A 344 -18.75 -14.14 24.62
C HIS A 344 -20.11 -14.74 24.25
N GLY A 345 -20.37 -16.01 24.57
CA GLY A 345 -21.54 -16.76 24.10
C GLY A 345 -22.88 -16.17 24.53
N ARG A 346 -22.97 -15.58 25.74
CA ARG A 346 -24.21 -14.91 26.19
C ARG A 346 -24.49 -13.60 25.45
N ALA A 347 -23.47 -12.79 25.21
CA ALA A 347 -23.58 -11.52 24.50
C ALA A 347 -23.94 -11.74 23.02
N LEU A 348 -23.33 -12.74 22.40
CA LEU A 348 -23.48 -13.02 20.99
C LEU A 348 -24.60 -14.02 20.70
N GLY A 349 -25.08 -14.76 21.70
CA GLY A 349 -26.02 -15.86 21.50
C GLY A 349 -25.40 -17.03 20.72
N LEU A 350 -24.10 -17.26 20.89
CA LEU A 350 -23.36 -18.36 20.26
C LEU A 350 -23.48 -19.62 21.11
N ALA A 351 -23.81 -20.74 20.48
CA ALA A 351 -23.76 -22.03 21.16
C ALA A 351 -22.39 -22.69 20.95
N GLY A 352 -21.86 -23.34 21.99
CA GLY A 352 -20.51 -23.94 21.92
C GLY A 352 -20.34 -24.99 20.83
N HIS A 353 -21.41 -25.69 20.45
CA HIS A 353 -21.37 -26.66 19.35
C HIS A 353 -21.23 -26.01 17.97
N GLU A 354 -21.73 -24.77 17.78
CA GLU A 354 -21.63 -24.04 16.52
C GLU A 354 -20.19 -23.56 16.29
N LEU A 355 -19.55 -23.00 17.32
CA LEU A 355 -18.17 -22.52 17.21
C LEU A 355 -17.16 -23.67 17.02
N ARG A 356 -17.35 -24.80 17.71
CA ARG A 356 -16.53 -26.00 17.51
C ARG A 356 -16.63 -26.55 16.09
N ARG A 357 -17.87 -26.65 15.57
CA ARG A 357 -18.10 -27.10 14.19
C ARG A 357 -17.42 -26.18 13.17
N ALA A 358 -17.49 -24.87 13.37
CA ALA A 358 -16.81 -23.90 12.52
C ALA A 358 -15.27 -24.01 12.60
N GLY A 359 -14.72 -24.26 13.79
CA GLY A 359 -13.28 -24.51 13.97
C GLY A 359 -12.79 -25.77 13.25
N ASP A 360 -13.54 -26.88 13.36
CA ASP A 360 -13.23 -28.15 12.69
C ASP A 360 -13.34 -28.05 11.16
N GLU A 361 -14.22 -27.19 10.66
CA GLU A 361 -14.37 -26.90 9.23
C GLU A 361 -13.21 -26.04 8.72
N ALA A 362 -12.87 -24.96 9.42
CA ALA A 362 -11.74 -24.09 9.09
C ALA A 362 -10.41 -24.87 9.02
N ARG A 363 -10.16 -25.77 9.98
CA ARG A 363 -8.96 -26.63 9.97
C ARG A 363 -8.89 -27.55 8.76
N ARG A 364 -10.02 -28.14 8.35
CA ARG A 364 -10.06 -29.01 7.17
C ARG A 364 -9.72 -28.22 5.90
N THR A 365 -10.29 -27.03 5.76
CA THR A 365 -9.97 -26.14 4.63
C THR A 365 -8.50 -25.70 4.64
N MET A 366 -7.92 -25.40 5.80
CA MET A 366 -6.49 -25.07 5.91
C MET A 366 -5.59 -26.25 5.54
N ALA A 367 -5.95 -27.47 5.93
CA ALA A 367 -5.22 -28.69 5.58
C ALA A 367 -5.34 -29.08 4.09
N GLU A 368 -6.42 -28.66 3.41
CA GLU A 368 -6.59 -28.84 1.97
C GLU A 368 -5.80 -27.81 1.13
N LEU A 369 -5.44 -26.67 1.73
CA LEU A 369 -4.71 -25.57 1.11
C LEU A 369 -3.19 -25.59 1.37
N ALA A 370 -2.73 -26.39 2.34
CA ALA A 370 -1.33 -26.64 2.66
C ALA A 370 -0.78 -27.83 1.87
#